data_AF-A0A5Q0NX87-F1
#
_entry.id   AF-A0A5Q0NX87-F1
#
_cell.length_a   1.000
_cell.length_b   1.000
_cell.length_c   1.000
_cell.angle_alpha   90.00
_cell.angle_beta   90.00
_cell.angle_gamma   90.00
#
_symmetry.space_group_name_H-M   'P 1'
#
loop_
_entity.id
_entity.type
_entity.pdbx_description
1 polymer ?
#
loop_
_entity_poly.entity_id
_entity_poly.type
_entity_poly.pdbx_seq_one_letter_code
_entity_poly.pdbx_strand_id
1 'polypeptide(L)' 'MRPGCPAYDWVTFHTFRRSVATLIDREVGIDAAQAQLGHEDSDITRDFYIHKFKVAPDLTVHLERFRPSR' A
#
# COMPACT_ATOMS: atom_id res chain seq x y z
N MET A 1 -20.93 -24.96 -3.88
CA MET A 1 -19.92 -24.01 -3.36
C MET A 1 -19.69 -24.37 -1.90
N ARG A 2 -18.45 -24.68 -1.49
CA ARG A 2 -18.15 -25.02 -0.08
C ARG A 2 -18.32 -23.76 0.79
N PRO A 3 -18.86 -23.86 2.02
CA PRO A 3 -18.88 -22.72 2.94
C PRO A 3 -17.44 -22.23 3.17
N GLY A 4 -17.27 -20.91 3.18
CA GLY A 4 -15.97 -20.25 3.35
C GLY A 4 -15.29 -20.70 4.64
N CYS A 5 -13.95 -20.79 4.60
CA CYS A 5 -13.17 -20.97 5.82
C CYS A 5 -13.24 -19.65 6.61
N PRO A 6 -13.77 -19.64 7.85
CA PRO A 6 -14.05 -18.41 8.59
C PRO A 6 -12.82 -17.53 8.82
N ALA A 7 -11.62 -18.10 8.74
CA ALA A 7 -10.36 -17.35 8.82
C ALA A 7 -10.18 -16.31 7.70
N TYR A 8 -10.88 -16.46 6.57
CA TYR A 8 -10.73 -15.62 5.38
C TYR A 8 -12.02 -14.95 4.93
N ASP A 9 -13.05 -14.89 5.77
CA ASP A 9 -14.33 -14.26 5.40
C ASP A 9 -14.20 -12.76 5.07
N TRP A 10 -13.14 -12.12 5.57
CA TRP A 10 -12.79 -10.72 5.25
C TRP A 10 -12.07 -10.58 3.90
N VAL A 11 -11.62 -11.68 3.28
CA VAL A 11 -10.90 -11.66 2.02
C VAL A 11 -11.89 -11.50 0.88
N THR A 12 -11.74 -10.41 0.13
CA THR A 12 -12.47 -10.15 -1.11
C THR A 12 -11.48 -10.08 -2.27
N PHE A 13 -11.97 -10.07 -3.52
CA PHE A 13 -11.11 -9.81 -4.67
C PHE A 13 -10.37 -8.48 -4.54
N HIS A 14 -10.99 -7.47 -3.92
CA HIS A 14 -10.36 -6.18 -3.71
C HIS A 14 -9.21 -6.26 -2.71
N THR A 15 -9.39 -6.92 -1.56
CA THR A 15 -8.31 -7.07 -0.57
C THR A 15 -7.16 -7.92 -1.12
N PHE A 16 -7.45 -8.93 -1.93
CA PHE A 16 -6.42 -9.72 -2.61
C PHE A 16 -5.63 -8.89 -3.62
N ARG A 17 -6.32 -8.15 -4.51
CA ARG A 17 -5.67 -7.26 -5.49
C ARG A 17 -4.80 -6.22 -4.82
N ARG A 18 -5.26 -5.66 -3.70
CA ARG A 18 -4.49 -4.71 -2.89
C ARG A 18 -3.20 -5.32 -2.32
N SER A 19 -3.27 -6.55 -1.79
CA SER A 19 -2.09 -7.26 -1.28
C SER A 19 -1.06 -7.52 -2.38
N VAL A 20 -1.50 -8.03 -3.55
CA VAL A 20 -0.62 -8.31 -4.68
C VAL A 20 0.04 -7.03 -5.20
N ALA A 21 -0.73 -5.97 -5.43
CA ALA A 21 -0.21 -4.70 -5.92
C ALA A 21 0.80 -4.08 -4.95
N THR A 22 0.56 -4.18 -3.64
CA THR A 22 1.49 -3.72 -2.60
C THR A 22 2.82 -4.47 -2.65
N LEU A 23 2.82 -5.78 -2.89
CA LEU A 23 4.06 -6.56 -2.99
C LEU A 23 4.87 -6.16 -4.23
N ILE A 24 4.19 -6.04 -5.38
CA ILE A 24 4.84 -5.64 -6.64
C ILE A 24 5.39 -4.20 -6.55
N ASP A 25 4.64 -3.27 -5.96
CA ASP A 25 5.11 -1.89 -5.77
C ASP A 25 6.38 -1.83 -4.91
N ARG A 26 6.48 -2.66 -3.88
CA ARG A 26 7.65 -2.72 -2.99
C ARG A 26 8.86 -3.38 -3.64
N GLU A 27 8.65 -4.39 -4.46
CA GLU A 27 9.73 -5.18 -5.06
C GLU A 27 10.21 -4.61 -6.41
N VAL A 28 9.29 -4.03 -7.19
CA VAL A 28 9.51 -3.63 -8.58
C VAL A 28 9.18 -2.15 -8.80
N GLY A 29 8.08 -1.67 -8.22
CA GLY A 29 7.63 -0.28 -8.33
C GLY A 29 6.21 -0.11 -8.84
N ILE A 30 5.71 1.13 -8.73
CA ILE A 30 4.30 1.47 -8.97
C ILE A 30 3.83 1.19 -10.39
N ASP A 31 4.67 1.40 -11.40
CA ASP A 31 4.32 1.19 -12.81
C ASP A 31 4.08 -0.31 -13.11
N ALA A 32 4.89 -1.19 -12.52
CA ALA A 32 4.69 -2.64 -12.63
C ALA A 32 3.41 -3.08 -11.90
N ALA A 33 3.13 -2.49 -10.73
CA ALA A 33 1.90 -2.76 -10.01
C ALA A 33 0.66 -2.29 -10.82
N GLN A 34 0.74 -1.11 -11.43
CA GLN A 34 -0.31 -0.57 -12.30
C GLN A 34 -0.56 -1.48 -13.51
N ALA A 35 0.51 -1.88 -14.21
CA ALA A 35 0.42 -2.77 -15.36
C ALA A 35 -0.19 -4.13 -14.99
N GLN A 36 0.20 -4.70 -13.85
CA GLN A 36 -0.38 -5.95 -13.35
C GLN A 36 -1.89 -5.85 -13.08
N LEU A 37 -2.35 -4.70 -12.60
CA LEU A 37 -3.77 -4.48 -12.34
C LEU A 37 -4.57 -4.09 -13.60
N GLY A 38 -3.89 -3.71 -14.69
CA GLY A 38 -4.49 -3.23 -15.92
C GLY A 38 -5.12 -1.84 -15.77
N HIS A 39 -4.56 -0.99 -14.91
CA HIS A 39 -5.03 0.39 -14.77
C HIS A 39 -4.34 1.31 -15.78
N GLU A 40 -5.07 2.29 -16.30
CA GLU A 40 -4.53 3.30 -17.23
C GLU A 40 -3.66 4.33 -16.49
N ASP A 41 -3.96 4.59 -15.22
CA ASP A 41 -3.29 5.58 -14.38
C ASP A 41 -2.71 4.94 -13.12
N SER A 42 -1.42 5.23 -12.87
CA SER A 42 -0.69 4.81 -11.68
C SER A 42 -1.30 5.37 -10.38
N ASP A 43 -1.97 6.52 -10.44
CA ASP A 43 -2.56 7.19 -9.28
C ASP A 43 -3.71 6.37 -8.68
N ILE A 44 -4.54 5.74 -9.52
CA ILE A 44 -5.59 4.81 -9.07
C ILE A 44 -4.98 3.64 -8.29
N THR A 45 -3.87 3.10 -8.80
CA THR A 45 -3.16 2.01 -8.12
C THR A 45 -2.58 2.49 -6.79
N ARG A 46 -1.90 3.63 -6.79
CA ARG A 46 -1.24 4.22 -5.61
C ARG A 46 -2.22 4.51 -4.48
N ASP A 47 -3.39 5.05 -4.80
CA ASP A 47 -4.33 5.49 -3.79
C ASP A 47 -5.24 4.39 -3.26
N PHE A 48 -5.69 3.48 -4.12
CA PHE A 48 -6.69 2.49 -3.75
C PHE A 48 -6.14 1.07 -3.56
N TYR A 49 -5.01 0.75 -4.19
CA TYR A 49 -4.48 -0.62 -4.23
C TYR A 49 -3.11 -0.80 -3.56
N ILE A 50 -2.42 0.28 -3.16
CA ILE A 50 -1.20 0.18 -2.37
C ILE A 50 -1.50 0.36 -0.86
N HIS A 51 -0.90 -0.49 -0.04
CA HIS A 51 -0.91 -0.33 1.40
C HIS A 51 0.12 0.73 1.81
N LYS A 52 -0.38 1.90 2.24
CA LYS A 52 0.45 2.99 2.78
C LYS A 52 1.04 2.56 4.13
N PHE A 53 2.36 2.70 4.31
CA PHE A 53 2.99 2.42 5.60
C PHE A 53 2.38 3.33 6.68
N LYS A 54 1.90 2.73 7.78
CA LYS A 54 1.48 3.48 8.98
C LYS A 54 2.65 3.90 9.86
N VAL A 55 3.85 3.42 9.58
CA VAL A 55 5.05 3.76 10.33
C VAL A 55 5.72 4.94 9.63
N ALA A 56 5.60 6.12 10.23
CA ALA A 56 6.37 7.27 9.81
C ALA A 56 7.85 7.00 10.09
N PRO A 57 8.78 7.40 9.20
CA PRO A 57 10.20 7.36 9.50
C PRO A 57 10.49 8.25 10.72
N ASP A 58 11.46 7.85 11.54
CA ASP A 58 11.95 8.72 12.61
C ASP A 58 12.75 9.86 11.97
N LEU A 59 12.15 11.04 11.97
CA LEU A 59 12.74 12.27 11.44
C LEU A 59 13.16 13.23 12.57
N THR A 60 13.27 12.75 13.81
CA THR A 60 13.59 13.58 14.98
C THR A 60 14.83 14.45 14.73
N VAL A 61 15.91 13.86 14.19
CA VAL A 61 17.16 14.58 13.85
C VAL A 61 16.94 15.75 12.89
N HIS A 62 16.03 15.60 11.91
CA HIS A 62 15.74 16.66 10.95
C HIS A 62 14.78 17.71 11.51
N LEU A 63 13.85 17.31 12.37
CA LEU A 63 12.87 18.19 12.97
C LEU A 63 13.48 19.07 14.07
N GLU A 64 14.57 18.63 14.71
CA GLU A 64 15.32 19.41 15.71
C GLU A 64 15.78 20.79 15.20
N ARG A 65 16.05 20.95 13.89
CA ARG A 65 16.42 22.28 13.34
C ARG A 65 15.31 23.33 13.43
N PHE A 66 14.08 22.89 13.61
CA PHE A 66 12.90 23.76 13.72
C PHE A 66 12.46 23.97 15.18
N ARG A 67 13.23 23.48 16.16
CA ARG A 67 12.87 23.67 17.57
C ARG A 67 12.90 25.16 17.92
N PRO A 68 11.86 25.71 18.56
CA PRO A 68 11.85 27.09 19.01
C PRO A 68 13.00 27.34 20.00
N SER A 69 13.74 28.42 19.81
CA SER A 69 14.67 28.95 20.82
C SER A 69 13.84 29.52 21.96
N ARG A 70 14.07 29.05 23.19
CA ARG A 70 13.37 29.55 24.37
C ARG A 70 13.88 30.94 24.75
#